data_AF-A0A8G1QYI6-F1
#
_entry.id   AF-A0A8G1QYI6-F1
#
_cell.length_a   1.000
_cell.length_b   1.000
_cell.length_c   1.000
_cell.angle_alpha   90.00
_cell.angle_beta   90.00
_cell.angle_gamma   90.00
#
_symmetry.space_group_name_H-M   'P 1'
#
loop_
_entity.id
_entity.type
_entity.pdbx_description
1 polymer ?
#
loop_
_entity_poly.entity_id
_entity_poly.type
_entity_poly.pdbx_seq_one_letter_code
_entity_poly.pdbx_strand_id
1 'polypeptide(L)'
;MLASLLDAPPFELMERSTLDRDLLPFNVNMSSDIPLSTGVVETEEETDHSEITRIYPGADLIPLNIFPSSLPPRLVRRALSYRFAIMTPRVLPSRNVSNPYLQYWFPMSLNDQATFKAIVLSSLSHERINGLISANMASLTSTKEVVPYLKQYYLDTITSINEALHDPVRATADATILAVLMMVEKPLLHDGNQWSKQSPFQAPLQGLQWLDVHSAREPNQLHQMGLHRIISLRGGLAQVTTPGLAAAAFYRVLVNSTLLLSPPPLPFVALSGESEFEIEKHFLLGITNTANCLTLLDTIDLDPELRKVMQELKVYTATIDDYVSGRSSSYRPQAICDQRNLAQHHLMSIGTITGTGLGAISEVCRLATIIYSIGVTFPLSGVRAPFETLAKALQSELDTNKLLDTWPVLEHGDILFLWILMMGGIAAGNGPGRHWFIEGLAEVMYVSDNVQWSCVKEKLRMILWLDIACEMAGKEVWGEAHVLLQSRAQRTKSVPFPSPTSNQKLKAPCGHCRSKKIKCDKDDPCQNCVKNGLSCGSAGASAAFQARVHVFSMRQKPCDMCRRRRVRCDKGKPCQRCKDGGFRCVYREYLRS
;
A
#
# COMPACT_ATOMS: atom_id res chain seq x y z
N MET A 1 13.42 23.90 -14.58
CA MET A 1 12.62 24.12 -15.81
C MET A 1 11.14 23.81 -15.59
N LEU A 2 10.52 24.33 -14.51
CA LEU A 2 9.11 24.08 -14.15
C LEU A 2 8.30 25.36 -13.91
N ALA A 3 8.90 26.54 -14.13
CA ALA A 3 8.27 27.82 -13.82
C ALA A 3 7.75 28.60 -15.05
N SER A 4 7.95 28.11 -16.29
CA SER A 4 7.56 28.86 -17.51
C SER A 4 6.35 28.29 -18.27
N LEU A 5 5.61 27.33 -17.68
CA LEU A 5 4.44 26.70 -18.31
C LEU A 5 3.10 27.26 -17.81
N LEU A 6 3.13 28.24 -16.89
CA LEU A 6 1.93 28.86 -16.32
C LEU A 6 1.43 30.07 -17.12
N ASP A 7 2.21 30.57 -18.09
CA ASP A 7 1.91 31.80 -18.85
C ASP A 7 1.61 31.57 -20.35
N ALA A 8 1.51 30.31 -20.80
CA ALA A 8 1.23 30.03 -22.22
C ALA A 8 -0.28 30.12 -22.54
N PRO A 9 -0.69 30.76 -23.65
CA PRO A 9 -2.09 30.84 -24.05
C PRO A 9 -2.68 29.46 -24.38
N PRO A 10 -4.02 29.29 -24.33
CA PRO A 10 -4.71 27.98 -24.25
C PRO A 10 -4.46 27.01 -25.42
N PHE A 11 -3.97 27.51 -26.56
CA PHE A 11 -3.96 26.77 -27.82
C PHE A 11 -2.63 26.04 -28.12
N GLU A 12 -1.52 26.41 -27.49
CA GLU A 12 -0.20 25.78 -27.81
C GLU A 12 0.08 24.48 -27.04
N LEU A 13 -0.67 24.18 -25.98
CA LEU A 13 -0.42 23.00 -25.13
C LEU A 13 -1.00 21.69 -25.71
N MET A 14 -2.00 21.76 -26.60
CA MET A 14 -2.60 20.57 -27.22
C MET A 14 -1.91 20.12 -28.50
N GLU A 15 -1.25 21.01 -29.24
CA GLU A 15 -0.58 20.67 -30.51
C GLU A 15 0.76 19.94 -30.31
N ARG A 16 1.38 19.99 -29.12
CA ARG A 16 2.70 19.38 -28.84
C ARG A 16 2.66 17.90 -28.48
N SER A 17 1.62 17.17 -28.86
CA SER A 17 1.54 15.71 -28.75
C SER A 17 2.60 15.03 -29.64
N THR A 18 3.84 14.90 -29.16
CA THR A 18 4.89 14.12 -29.83
C THR A 18 4.57 12.63 -29.73
N LEU A 19 3.92 12.10 -30.77
CA LEU A 19 3.45 10.71 -30.87
C LEU A 19 4.41 9.82 -31.68
N ASP A 20 5.71 10.18 -31.74
CA ASP A 20 6.56 9.74 -32.87
C ASP A 20 7.92 9.12 -32.50
N ARG A 21 8.07 8.45 -31.34
CA ARG A 21 9.37 7.81 -31.03
C ARG A 21 9.43 6.35 -30.60
N ASP A 22 8.32 5.69 -30.25
CA ASP A 22 8.42 4.32 -29.73
C ASP A 22 7.65 3.33 -30.60
N LEU A 23 8.25 2.97 -31.74
CA LEU A 23 7.81 1.85 -32.58
C LEU A 23 9.06 1.05 -33.03
N LEU A 24 9.23 -0.15 -32.48
CA LEU A 24 10.00 -1.22 -33.13
C LEU A 24 9.11 -2.46 -33.28
N PRO A 25 9.26 -3.24 -34.38
CA PRO A 25 8.28 -4.22 -34.78
C PRO A 25 8.39 -5.55 -34.02
N PHE A 26 7.21 -6.12 -33.80
CA PHE A 26 6.89 -7.41 -33.19
C PHE A 26 7.54 -8.61 -33.92
N ASN A 27 7.99 -9.60 -33.14
CA ASN A 27 8.06 -11.00 -33.57
C ASN A 27 7.95 -11.91 -32.33
N VAL A 28 6.88 -12.69 -32.19
CA VAL A 28 6.72 -13.68 -31.11
C VAL A 28 6.27 -15.00 -31.71
N ASN A 29 7.12 -16.01 -31.55
CA ASN A 29 6.82 -17.41 -31.79
C ASN A 29 6.21 -17.99 -30.51
N MET A 30 5.01 -18.58 -30.59
CA MET A 30 4.32 -19.19 -29.45
C MET A 30 4.78 -20.63 -29.24
N SER A 31 5.15 -20.99 -28.01
CA SER A 31 5.02 -22.36 -27.52
C SER A 31 4.21 -22.35 -26.23
N SER A 32 3.14 -23.15 -26.25
CA SER A 32 2.22 -23.42 -25.16
C SER A 32 2.93 -24.13 -24.00
N ASP A 33 2.45 -23.88 -22.78
CA ASP A 33 2.09 -24.90 -21.77
C ASP A 33 2.16 -24.28 -20.36
N ILE A 34 1.02 -23.84 -19.81
CA ILE A 34 0.85 -23.58 -18.38
C ILE A 34 -0.53 -24.12 -17.93
N PRO A 35 -0.63 -24.89 -16.83
CA PRO A 35 -1.85 -25.58 -16.44
C PRO A 35 -2.85 -24.69 -15.69
N LEU A 36 -4.14 -24.97 -15.94
CA LEU A 36 -5.30 -24.40 -15.26
C LEU A 36 -5.30 -24.78 -13.78
N SER A 37 -5.31 -23.79 -12.88
CA SER A 37 -5.63 -23.95 -11.47
C SER A 37 -7.02 -23.39 -11.20
N THR A 38 -7.89 -24.26 -10.73
CA THR A 38 -9.28 -24.00 -10.36
C THR A 38 -9.33 -23.24 -9.02
N GLY A 39 -9.49 -21.92 -9.08
CA GLY A 39 -9.94 -21.10 -7.96
C GLY A 39 -11.44 -20.80 -8.12
N VAL A 40 -12.19 -20.97 -7.04
CA VAL A 40 -13.65 -20.85 -6.96
C VAL A 40 -14.12 -19.52 -7.53
N VAL A 41 -14.84 -19.61 -8.65
CA VAL A 41 -15.55 -18.50 -9.30
C VAL A 41 -16.78 -18.19 -8.47
N GLU A 42 -16.87 -16.96 -7.95
CA GLU A 42 -18.15 -16.40 -7.54
C GLU A 42 -19.07 -16.44 -8.76
N THR A 43 -20.13 -17.24 -8.67
CA THR A 43 -21.14 -17.34 -9.72
C THR A 43 -21.79 -15.98 -9.89
N GLU A 44 -21.42 -15.26 -10.94
CA GLU A 44 -22.24 -14.20 -11.50
C GLU A 44 -23.58 -14.83 -11.86
N GLU A 45 -24.66 -14.34 -11.25
CA GLU A 45 -26.00 -14.55 -11.78
C GLU A 45 -25.97 -14.12 -13.25
N GLU A 46 -26.17 -15.10 -14.12
CA GLU A 46 -26.23 -14.94 -15.56
C GLU A 46 -27.36 -13.98 -15.88
N THR A 47 -27.05 -12.69 -16.06
CA THR A 47 -28.06 -11.67 -16.39
C THR A 47 -28.70 -12.05 -17.72
N ASP A 48 -29.96 -12.47 -17.62
CA ASP A 48 -30.83 -12.82 -18.74
C ASP A 48 -30.89 -11.64 -19.73
N HIS A 49 -30.60 -11.91 -21.00
CA HIS A 49 -30.75 -10.95 -22.09
C HIS A 49 -32.16 -10.34 -22.15
N SER A 50 -33.17 -10.98 -21.57
CA SER A 50 -34.53 -10.47 -21.45
C SER A 50 -34.68 -9.26 -20.50
N GLU A 51 -33.80 -9.08 -19.51
CA GLU A 51 -33.84 -7.92 -18.60
C GLU A 51 -33.34 -6.63 -19.28
N ILE A 52 -32.40 -6.75 -20.22
CA ILE A 52 -31.91 -5.62 -21.04
C ILE A 52 -33.06 -5.02 -21.86
N THR A 53 -33.95 -5.85 -22.40
CA THR A 53 -35.14 -5.41 -23.15
C THR A 53 -36.21 -4.80 -22.24
N ARG A 54 -36.30 -5.23 -20.97
CA ARG A 54 -37.26 -4.69 -19.99
C ARG A 54 -36.90 -3.29 -19.48
N ILE A 55 -35.61 -2.98 -19.33
CA ILE A 55 -35.16 -1.68 -18.80
C ILE A 55 -35.19 -0.59 -19.88
N TYR A 56 -35.10 -0.96 -21.16
CA TYR A 56 -35.30 -0.05 -22.28
C TYR A 56 -35.96 -0.80 -23.46
N PRO A 57 -37.29 -0.67 -23.68
CA PRO A 57 -37.97 -1.26 -24.83
C PRO A 57 -37.58 -0.62 -26.18
N GLY A 58 -36.46 0.10 -26.25
CA GLY A 58 -36.08 0.95 -27.37
C GLY A 58 -34.60 1.02 -27.71
N ALA A 59 -33.72 0.23 -27.08
CA ALA A 59 -32.31 0.16 -27.50
C ALA A 59 -32.17 -0.41 -28.94
N ASP A 60 -33.12 -1.25 -29.36
CA ASP A 60 -33.24 -1.73 -30.74
C ASP A 60 -34.03 -0.78 -31.66
N LEU A 61 -34.67 0.27 -31.13
CA LEU A 61 -35.57 1.18 -31.86
C LEU A 61 -34.91 2.48 -32.33
N ILE A 62 -33.65 2.78 -31.98
CA ILE A 62 -32.95 3.96 -32.52
C ILE A 62 -32.26 3.57 -33.84
N PRO A 63 -32.68 4.11 -35.00
CA PRO A 63 -32.02 3.82 -36.27
C PRO A 63 -30.52 4.14 -36.19
N LEU A 64 -29.70 3.17 -36.57
CA LEU A 64 -28.23 3.21 -36.47
C LEU A 64 -27.58 4.37 -37.25
N ASN A 65 -28.33 4.96 -38.18
CA ASN A 65 -27.93 6.03 -39.10
C ASN A 65 -27.92 7.42 -38.42
N ILE A 66 -28.36 7.51 -37.16
CA ILE A 66 -28.64 8.78 -36.47
C ILE A 66 -27.53 9.11 -35.44
N PHE A 67 -26.67 8.16 -35.08
CA PHE A 67 -25.64 8.41 -34.06
C PHE A 67 -24.49 9.27 -34.60
N PRO A 68 -24.02 10.29 -33.85
CA PRO A 68 -22.98 11.21 -34.31
C PRO A 68 -21.57 10.60 -34.17
N SER A 69 -21.30 9.50 -34.88
CA SER A 69 -20.06 8.72 -34.76
C SER A 69 -19.54 8.23 -36.12
N SER A 70 -18.22 8.28 -36.30
CA SER A 70 -17.51 7.72 -37.45
C SER A 70 -17.25 6.21 -37.35
N LEU A 71 -17.52 5.58 -36.20
CA LEU A 71 -17.34 4.14 -36.00
C LEU A 71 -18.40 3.31 -36.74
N PRO A 72 -18.07 2.06 -37.12
CA PRO A 72 -19.05 1.08 -37.55
C PRO A 72 -20.24 1.00 -36.57
N PRO A 73 -21.49 1.02 -37.04
CA PRO A 73 -22.67 1.07 -36.14
C PRO A 73 -22.75 -0.07 -35.13
N ARG A 74 -22.22 -1.25 -35.50
CA ARG A 74 -22.09 -2.41 -34.61
C ARG A 74 -21.20 -2.14 -33.39
N LEU A 75 -20.11 -1.37 -33.54
CA LEU A 75 -19.22 -1.01 -32.44
C LEU A 75 -19.84 0.05 -31.54
N VAL A 76 -20.58 1.00 -32.13
CA VAL A 76 -21.36 1.97 -31.36
C VAL A 76 -22.42 1.27 -30.52
N ARG A 77 -23.19 0.35 -31.14
CA ARG A 77 -24.20 -0.45 -30.41
C ARG A 77 -23.57 -1.21 -29.26
N ARG A 78 -22.46 -1.92 -29.52
CA ARG A 78 -21.73 -2.66 -28.49
C ARG A 78 -21.28 -1.77 -27.32
N ALA A 79 -20.68 -0.63 -27.63
CA ALA A 79 -20.22 0.34 -26.64
C ALA A 79 -21.37 0.85 -25.74
N LEU A 80 -22.53 1.12 -26.34
CA LEU A 80 -23.72 1.58 -25.63
C LEU A 80 -24.34 0.44 -24.81
N SER A 81 -24.53 -0.76 -25.39
CA SER A 81 -25.04 -1.94 -24.69
C SER A 81 -24.19 -2.29 -23.47
N TYR A 82 -22.86 -2.34 -23.62
CA TYR A 82 -21.94 -2.57 -22.52
C TYR A 82 -22.09 -1.50 -21.43
N ARG A 83 -22.18 -0.23 -21.82
CA ARG A 83 -22.30 0.87 -20.86
C ARG A 83 -23.62 0.83 -20.09
N PHE A 84 -24.72 0.55 -20.76
CA PHE A 84 -26.05 0.50 -20.16
C PHE A 84 -26.20 -0.70 -19.22
N ALA A 85 -25.82 -1.89 -19.68
CA ALA A 85 -26.07 -3.12 -18.94
C ALA A 85 -25.02 -3.39 -17.85
N ILE A 86 -23.75 -3.02 -18.09
CA ILE A 86 -22.63 -3.50 -17.27
C ILE A 86 -21.93 -2.35 -16.55
N MET A 87 -21.46 -1.34 -17.28
CA MET A 87 -20.60 -0.31 -16.70
C MET A 87 -21.35 0.59 -15.71
N THR A 88 -22.37 1.29 -16.20
CA THR A 88 -22.99 2.40 -15.46
C THR A 88 -23.68 2.00 -14.15
N PRO A 89 -24.46 0.90 -14.08
CA PRO A 89 -25.15 0.53 -12.84
C PRO A 89 -24.20 0.32 -11.65
N ARG A 90 -22.97 -0.10 -11.92
CA ARG A 90 -21.94 -0.34 -10.89
C ARG A 90 -21.06 0.88 -10.60
N VAL A 91 -20.86 1.82 -11.55
CA VAL A 91 -20.13 3.09 -11.31
C VAL A 91 -20.92 4.04 -10.40
N LEU A 92 -22.22 4.17 -10.67
CA LEU A 92 -23.15 5.01 -9.93
C LEU A 92 -24.22 4.11 -9.26
N PRO A 93 -23.84 3.29 -8.27
CA PRO A 93 -24.78 2.40 -7.62
C PRO A 93 -25.92 3.23 -7.03
N SER A 94 -27.17 2.86 -7.32
CA SER A 94 -28.35 3.55 -6.81
C SER A 94 -29.42 2.51 -6.46
N ARG A 95 -30.14 2.71 -5.35
CA ARG A 95 -31.29 1.85 -5.00
C ARG A 95 -32.54 2.17 -5.83
N ASN A 96 -32.60 3.35 -6.45
CA ASN A 96 -33.76 3.77 -7.24
C ASN A 96 -33.65 3.25 -8.68
N VAL A 97 -34.78 3.12 -9.37
CA VAL A 97 -34.85 2.81 -10.83
C VAL A 97 -34.17 3.90 -11.71
N SER A 98 -33.69 4.96 -11.07
CA SER A 98 -33.24 6.22 -11.68
C SER A 98 -31.71 6.26 -11.80
N ASN A 99 -31.18 5.83 -12.94
CA ASN A 99 -29.75 5.95 -13.25
C ASN A 99 -29.44 7.32 -13.90
N PRO A 100 -28.58 8.18 -13.30
CA PRO A 100 -28.29 9.51 -13.83
C PRO A 100 -27.74 9.52 -15.25
N TYR A 101 -26.99 8.49 -15.63
CA TYR A 101 -26.46 8.37 -16.98
C TYR A 101 -27.57 8.17 -18.01
N LEU A 102 -28.50 7.24 -17.75
CA LEU A 102 -29.61 6.95 -18.66
C LEU A 102 -30.56 8.14 -18.79
N GLN A 103 -30.80 8.85 -17.69
CA GLN A 103 -31.76 9.95 -17.66
C GLN A 103 -31.20 11.27 -18.18
N TYR A 104 -29.93 11.56 -17.94
CA TYR A 104 -29.37 12.88 -18.21
C TYR A 104 -28.18 12.83 -19.17
N TRP A 105 -27.21 11.93 -18.95
CA TRP A 105 -25.94 11.97 -19.70
C TRP A 105 -26.12 11.46 -21.14
N PHE A 106 -26.83 10.35 -21.32
CA PHE A 106 -27.05 9.78 -22.64
C PHE A 106 -27.93 10.69 -23.52
N PRO A 107 -29.10 11.21 -23.07
CA PRO A 107 -29.88 12.17 -23.85
C PRO A 107 -29.11 13.45 -24.20
N MET A 108 -28.33 13.98 -23.26
CA MET A 108 -27.44 15.11 -23.53
C MET A 108 -26.41 14.77 -24.61
N SER A 109 -25.81 13.58 -24.56
CA SER A 109 -24.83 13.15 -25.57
C SER A 109 -25.41 13.05 -26.98
N LEU A 110 -26.70 12.73 -27.15
CA LEU A 110 -27.32 12.66 -28.48
C LEU A 110 -27.37 14.02 -29.19
N ASN A 111 -27.30 15.11 -28.42
CA ASN A 111 -27.32 16.48 -28.91
C ASN A 111 -25.91 17.13 -28.95
N ASP A 112 -24.87 16.43 -28.48
CA ASP A 112 -23.50 16.94 -28.44
C ASP A 112 -22.50 15.91 -28.96
N GLN A 113 -21.93 16.20 -30.14
CA GLN A 113 -21.05 15.27 -30.85
C GLN A 113 -19.78 14.91 -30.06
N ALA A 114 -19.19 15.87 -29.35
CA ALA A 114 -17.98 15.63 -28.56
C ALA A 114 -18.27 14.66 -27.40
N THR A 115 -19.37 14.89 -26.71
CA THR A 115 -19.84 14.06 -25.58
C THR A 115 -20.17 12.64 -26.04
N PHE A 116 -20.90 12.49 -27.15
CA PHE A 116 -21.25 11.18 -27.68
C PHE A 116 -20.01 10.35 -28.03
N LYS A 117 -19.08 10.95 -28.80
CA LYS A 117 -17.83 10.27 -29.18
C LYS A 117 -17.01 9.87 -27.96
N ALA A 118 -16.89 10.76 -26.98
CA ALA A 118 -16.13 10.50 -25.76
C ALA A 118 -16.77 9.37 -24.91
N ILE A 119 -18.09 9.33 -24.79
CA ILE A 119 -18.81 8.24 -24.12
C ILE A 119 -18.54 6.89 -24.78
N VAL A 120 -18.66 6.80 -26.11
CA VAL A 120 -18.43 5.58 -26.88
C VAL A 120 -16.98 5.12 -26.73
N LEU A 121 -16.02 6.04 -26.88
CA LEU A 121 -14.60 5.73 -26.71
C LEU A 121 -14.29 5.20 -25.30
N SER A 122 -14.81 5.88 -24.28
CA SER A 122 -14.64 5.49 -22.87
C SER A 122 -15.25 4.11 -22.61
N SER A 123 -16.42 3.79 -23.18
CA SER A 123 -17.04 2.46 -23.04
C SER A 123 -16.14 1.36 -23.61
N LEU A 124 -15.67 1.56 -24.84
CA LEU A 124 -14.86 0.58 -25.55
C LEU A 124 -13.50 0.36 -24.87
N SER A 125 -12.88 1.45 -24.39
CA SER A 125 -11.64 1.39 -23.61
C SER A 125 -11.85 0.66 -22.29
N HIS A 126 -12.97 0.92 -21.60
CA HIS A 126 -13.32 0.26 -20.34
C HIS A 126 -13.58 -1.25 -20.53
N GLU A 127 -14.43 -1.63 -21.49
CA GLU A 127 -14.76 -3.01 -21.81
C GLU A 127 -13.49 -3.82 -22.16
N ARG A 128 -12.60 -3.22 -22.96
CA ARG A 128 -11.31 -3.82 -23.32
C ARG A 128 -10.48 -4.15 -22.10
N ILE A 129 -10.36 -3.22 -21.15
CA ILE A 129 -9.53 -3.41 -19.96
C ILE A 129 -10.16 -4.41 -19.01
N ASN A 130 -11.48 -4.35 -18.84
CA ASN A 130 -12.22 -5.35 -18.08
C ASN A 130 -11.93 -6.77 -18.61
N GLY A 131 -11.99 -6.97 -19.93
CA GLY A 131 -11.69 -8.26 -20.56
C GLY A 131 -10.25 -8.75 -20.37
N LEU A 132 -9.28 -7.83 -20.31
CA LEU A 132 -7.88 -8.15 -20.07
C LEU A 132 -7.62 -8.56 -18.63
N ILE A 133 -8.24 -7.87 -17.67
CA ILE A 133 -8.12 -8.17 -16.23
C ILE A 133 -8.84 -9.48 -15.89
N SER A 134 -10.04 -9.69 -16.43
CA SER A 134 -10.85 -10.88 -16.15
C SER A 134 -10.38 -12.13 -16.92
N ALA A 135 -9.42 -11.98 -17.84
CA ALA A 135 -8.98 -13.03 -18.77
C ALA A 135 -10.13 -13.74 -19.52
N ASN A 136 -11.25 -13.04 -19.76
CA ASN A 136 -12.41 -13.62 -20.42
C ASN A 136 -12.17 -13.72 -21.94
N MET A 137 -12.10 -14.94 -22.47
CA MET A 137 -11.80 -15.23 -23.87
C MET A 137 -12.76 -14.56 -24.87
N ALA A 138 -14.05 -14.45 -24.53
CA ALA A 138 -15.02 -13.73 -25.36
C ALA A 138 -14.71 -12.22 -25.39
N SER A 139 -14.35 -11.65 -24.24
CA SER A 139 -13.97 -10.24 -24.10
C SER A 139 -12.60 -9.92 -24.71
N LEU A 140 -11.69 -10.89 -24.80
CA LEU A 140 -10.38 -10.76 -25.45
C LEU A 140 -10.48 -10.76 -26.98
N THR A 141 -11.28 -11.66 -27.55
CA THR A 141 -11.66 -11.59 -28.97
C THR A 141 -12.37 -10.26 -29.25
N SER A 142 -13.25 -9.92 -28.30
CA SER A 142 -13.86 -8.64 -28.01
C SER A 142 -12.98 -7.42 -28.33
N THR A 143 -11.82 -7.47 -27.68
CA THR A 143 -10.81 -6.42 -27.61
C THR A 143 -10.05 -6.24 -28.92
N LYS A 144 -9.67 -7.33 -29.59
CA LYS A 144 -8.85 -7.27 -30.82
C LYS A 144 -9.54 -6.52 -31.95
N GLU A 145 -10.86 -6.67 -32.04
CA GLU A 145 -11.67 -6.02 -33.06
C GLU A 145 -11.69 -4.48 -32.96
N VAL A 146 -11.61 -3.96 -31.74
CA VAL A 146 -11.76 -2.53 -31.44
C VAL A 146 -10.45 -1.76 -31.71
N VAL A 147 -9.31 -2.42 -31.57
CA VAL A 147 -7.96 -1.81 -31.66
C VAL A 147 -7.73 -0.98 -32.92
N PRO A 148 -8.06 -1.43 -34.14
CA PRO A 148 -7.80 -0.66 -35.37
C PRO A 148 -8.49 0.70 -35.41
N TYR A 149 -9.60 0.85 -34.68
CA TYR A 149 -10.43 2.06 -34.71
C TYR A 149 -10.09 3.06 -33.59
N LEU A 150 -9.55 2.58 -32.45
CA LEU A 150 -9.39 3.42 -31.24
C LEU A 150 -8.52 4.65 -31.46
N LYS A 151 -7.41 4.51 -32.20
CA LYS A 151 -6.47 5.62 -32.40
C LYS A 151 -7.12 6.76 -33.17
N GLN A 152 -7.74 6.46 -34.32
CA GLN A 152 -8.40 7.48 -35.12
C GLN A 152 -9.60 8.07 -34.38
N TYR A 153 -10.42 7.23 -33.76
CA TYR A 153 -11.60 7.71 -33.05
C TYR A 153 -11.26 8.59 -31.84
N TYR A 154 -10.15 8.31 -31.15
CA TYR A 154 -9.63 9.18 -30.11
C TYR A 154 -9.24 10.56 -30.65
N LEU A 155 -8.53 10.62 -31.78
CA LEU A 155 -8.16 11.88 -32.42
C LEU A 155 -9.41 12.67 -32.86
N ASP A 156 -10.37 12.01 -33.50
CA ASP A 156 -11.65 12.63 -33.89
C ASP A 156 -12.42 13.19 -32.69
N THR A 157 -12.35 12.50 -31.54
CA THR A 157 -12.96 12.93 -30.28
C THR A 157 -12.27 14.18 -29.74
N ILE A 158 -10.92 14.22 -29.74
CA ILE A 158 -10.14 15.40 -29.35
C ILE A 158 -10.53 16.61 -30.21
N THR A 159 -10.58 16.44 -31.54
CA THR A 159 -10.98 17.53 -32.44
C THR A 159 -12.35 18.09 -32.09
N SER A 160 -13.33 17.21 -31.81
CA SER A 160 -14.70 17.63 -31.46
C SER A 160 -14.76 18.34 -30.10
N ILE A 161 -13.95 17.91 -29.13
CA ILE A 161 -13.81 18.59 -27.83
C ILE A 161 -13.17 19.97 -28.03
N ASN A 162 -12.13 20.07 -28.86
CA ASN A 162 -11.49 21.35 -29.16
C ASN A 162 -12.46 22.34 -29.78
N GLU A 163 -13.25 21.93 -30.77
CA GLU A 163 -14.29 22.77 -31.35
C GLU A 163 -15.28 23.26 -30.28
N ALA A 164 -15.70 22.39 -29.36
CA ALA A 164 -16.57 22.77 -28.24
C ALA A 164 -15.90 23.76 -27.27
N LEU A 165 -14.59 23.65 -27.05
CA LEU A 165 -13.81 24.54 -26.19
C LEU A 165 -13.57 25.94 -26.80
N HIS A 166 -13.59 26.07 -28.13
CA HIS A 166 -13.46 27.37 -28.79
C HIS A 166 -14.77 28.17 -28.79
N ASP A 167 -15.91 27.52 -28.56
CA ASP A 167 -17.20 28.17 -28.42
C ASP A 167 -17.40 28.66 -26.97
N PRO A 168 -17.48 29.98 -26.71
CA PRO A 168 -17.61 30.52 -25.35
C PRO A 168 -18.82 30.01 -24.57
N VAL A 169 -19.92 29.65 -25.26
CA VAL A 169 -21.14 29.15 -24.64
C VAL A 169 -20.99 27.68 -24.26
N ARG A 170 -20.31 26.90 -25.09
CA ARG A 170 -20.14 25.45 -24.89
C ARG A 170 -18.92 25.08 -24.07
N ALA A 171 -17.89 25.92 -24.04
CA ALA A 171 -16.59 25.59 -23.45
C ALA A 171 -16.67 25.10 -22.00
N THR A 172 -17.57 25.68 -21.20
CA THR A 172 -17.79 25.29 -19.80
C THR A 172 -19.10 24.56 -19.55
N ALA A 173 -19.86 24.21 -20.60
CA ALA A 173 -21.12 23.49 -20.48
C ALA A 173 -20.93 22.05 -19.93
N ASP A 174 -21.98 21.48 -19.33
CA ASP A 174 -21.92 20.14 -18.71
C ASP A 174 -21.55 19.05 -19.72
N ALA A 175 -22.01 19.20 -20.96
CA ALA A 175 -21.65 18.33 -22.08
C ALA A 175 -20.13 18.29 -22.30
N THR A 176 -19.48 19.46 -22.40
CA THR A 176 -18.03 19.56 -22.58
C THR A 176 -17.26 19.02 -21.38
N ILE A 177 -17.71 19.31 -20.16
CA ILE A 177 -17.12 18.76 -18.93
C ILE A 177 -17.20 17.23 -18.93
N LEU A 178 -18.37 16.66 -19.29
CA LEU A 178 -18.56 15.22 -19.41
C LEU A 178 -17.67 14.61 -20.52
N ALA A 179 -17.56 15.27 -21.67
CA ALA A 179 -16.71 14.82 -22.76
C ALA A 179 -15.23 14.74 -22.33
N VAL A 180 -14.72 15.77 -21.64
CA VAL A 180 -13.35 15.79 -21.12
C VAL A 180 -13.17 14.77 -19.99
N LEU A 181 -14.17 14.60 -19.12
CA LEU A 181 -14.17 13.55 -18.08
C LEU A 181 -14.00 12.15 -18.65
N MET A 182 -14.65 11.84 -19.77
CA MET A 182 -14.51 10.54 -20.44
C MET A 182 -13.10 10.29 -21.02
N MET A 183 -12.25 11.33 -21.06
CA MET A 183 -10.93 11.34 -21.68
C MET A 183 -9.78 11.43 -20.67
N VAL A 184 -10.04 11.49 -19.36
CA VAL A 184 -9.00 11.66 -18.32
C VAL A 184 -8.12 10.42 -18.12
N GLU A 185 -8.32 9.37 -18.90
CA GLU A 185 -7.40 8.24 -19.04
C GLU A 185 -6.95 8.06 -20.49
N LYS A 186 -5.74 7.52 -20.68
CA LYS A 186 -5.25 7.17 -22.00
C LYS A 186 -6.10 6.03 -22.56
N PRO A 187 -6.65 6.16 -23.78
CA PRO A 187 -7.50 5.12 -24.37
C PRO A 187 -6.69 3.96 -24.95
N LEU A 188 -5.42 4.20 -25.26
CA LEU A 188 -4.50 3.22 -25.82
C LEU A 188 -3.69 2.57 -24.71
N LEU A 189 -3.51 1.26 -24.82
CA LEU A 189 -2.74 0.47 -23.86
C LEU A 189 -1.26 0.47 -24.24
N HIS A 190 -0.41 0.23 -23.24
CA HIS A 190 1.01 0.00 -23.44
C HIS A 190 1.30 -1.51 -23.43
N ASP A 191 2.12 -1.99 -24.37
CA ASP A 191 2.34 -3.43 -24.59
C ASP A 191 3.10 -4.11 -23.43
N GLY A 192 3.75 -3.35 -22.54
CA GLY A 192 4.48 -3.86 -21.38
C GLY A 192 3.63 -4.19 -20.14
N ASN A 193 2.32 -4.00 -20.18
CA ASN A 193 1.46 -4.20 -19.00
C ASN A 193 1.28 -5.69 -18.66
N GLN A 194 1.54 -6.05 -17.41
CA GLN A 194 1.24 -7.37 -16.86
C GLN A 194 -0.22 -7.43 -16.38
N TRP A 195 -1.15 -7.70 -17.30
CA TRP A 195 -2.60 -7.70 -17.01
C TRP A 195 -3.03 -8.77 -15.99
N SER A 196 -2.24 -9.83 -15.81
CA SER A 196 -2.45 -10.86 -14.80
C SER A 196 -1.88 -10.49 -13.43
N LYS A 197 -1.20 -9.35 -13.29
CA LYS A 197 -0.58 -8.94 -12.03
C LYS A 197 -1.66 -8.61 -11.00
N GLN A 198 -1.67 -9.39 -9.93
CA GLN A 198 -2.60 -9.21 -8.80
C GLN A 198 -2.00 -8.28 -7.74
N SER A 199 -2.87 -7.67 -6.95
CA SER A 199 -2.47 -6.98 -5.71
C SER A 199 -1.89 -8.02 -4.74
N PRO A 200 -0.86 -7.68 -3.95
CA PRO A 200 -0.41 -8.55 -2.86
C PRO A 200 -1.47 -8.68 -1.75
N PHE A 201 -2.47 -7.80 -1.72
CA PHE A 201 -3.60 -7.85 -0.79
C PHE A 201 -4.85 -8.47 -1.44
N GLN A 202 -5.66 -9.15 -0.62
CA GLN A 202 -6.89 -9.84 -1.02
C GLN A 202 -8.14 -9.05 -0.60
N ALA A 203 -8.16 -7.75 -0.92
CA ALA A 203 -9.26 -6.89 -0.51
C ALA A 203 -10.61 -7.39 -1.02
N PRO A 204 -11.68 -7.31 -0.22
CA PRO A 204 -13.03 -7.43 -0.73
C PRO A 204 -13.41 -6.16 -1.52
N LEU A 205 -14.55 -6.19 -2.21
CA LEU A 205 -15.13 -5.01 -2.87
C LEU A 205 -14.23 -4.34 -3.94
N GLN A 206 -13.32 -5.09 -4.58
CA GLN A 206 -12.40 -4.57 -5.60
C GLN A 206 -13.14 -3.94 -6.80
N GLY A 207 -14.29 -4.51 -7.17
CA GLY A 207 -15.15 -4.01 -8.23
C GLY A 207 -16.11 -2.88 -7.81
N LEU A 208 -16.08 -2.42 -6.55
CA LEU A 208 -16.98 -1.35 -6.10
C LEU A 208 -16.65 -0.04 -6.84
N GLN A 209 -17.62 0.48 -7.60
CA GLN A 209 -17.45 1.57 -8.56
C GLN A 209 -16.42 1.29 -9.67
N TRP A 210 -16.26 0.02 -10.06
CA TRP A 210 -15.27 -0.42 -11.06
C TRP A 210 -13.84 0.03 -10.74
N LEU A 211 -13.50 0.11 -9.45
CA LEU A 211 -12.20 0.65 -9.02
C LEU A 211 -11.05 -0.17 -9.60
N ASP A 212 -11.16 -1.49 -9.62
CA ASP A 212 -10.24 -2.42 -10.30
C ASP A 212 -9.97 -2.07 -11.78
N VAL A 213 -11.01 -1.88 -12.59
CA VAL A 213 -10.86 -1.55 -14.02
C VAL A 213 -10.38 -0.12 -14.21
N HIS A 214 -10.92 0.80 -13.42
CA HIS A 214 -10.57 2.21 -13.46
C HIS A 214 -9.13 2.49 -13.04
N SER A 215 -8.61 1.77 -12.04
CA SER A 215 -7.24 1.91 -11.57
C SER A 215 -6.21 1.19 -12.47
N ALA A 216 -6.65 0.25 -13.32
CA ALA A 216 -5.79 -0.36 -14.33
C ALA A 216 -5.58 0.53 -15.58
N ARG A 217 -6.36 1.61 -15.71
CA ARG A 217 -6.24 2.61 -16.78
C ARG A 217 -5.12 3.59 -16.47
N GLU A 218 -4.43 4.04 -17.51
CA GLU A 218 -3.37 5.03 -17.35
C GLU A 218 -3.96 6.44 -17.26
N PRO A 219 -3.66 7.23 -16.21
CA PRO A 219 -4.10 8.61 -16.16
C PRO A 219 -3.57 9.44 -17.34
N ASN A 220 -4.43 10.28 -17.92
CA ASN A 220 -4.03 11.33 -18.85
C ASN A 220 -4.00 12.66 -18.12
N GLN A 221 -2.80 13.06 -17.65
CA GLN A 221 -2.61 14.27 -16.87
C GLN A 221 -3.04 15.55 -17.60
N LEU A 222 -2.84 15.63 -18.93
CA LEU A 222 -3.26 16.80 -19.71
C LEU A 222 -4.78 16.96 -19.69
N HIS A 223 -5.52 15.88 -19.95
CA HIS A 223 -6.98 15.93 -19.90
C HIS A 223 -7.52 16.13 -18.48
N GLN A 224 -6.86 15.57 -17.45
CA GLN A 224 -7.23 15.82 -16.06
C GLN A 224 -7.01 17.28 -15.65
N MET A 225 -5.88 17.89 -16.03
CA MET A 225 -5.62 19.31 -15.82
C MET A 225 -6.64 20.17 -16.57
N GLY A 226 -6.95 19.81 -17.82
CA GLY A 226 -8.00 20.44 -18.62
C GLY A 226 -9.36 20.38 -17.91
N LEU A 227 -9.78 19.19 -17.46
CA LEU A 227 -11.03 19.01 -16.72
C LEU A 227 -11.12 19.93 -15.50
N HIS A 228 -10.08 19.92 -14.65
CA HIS A 228 -9.99 20.79 -13.48
C HIS A 228 -10.10 22.27 -13.86
N ARG A 229 -9.42 22.69 -14.94
CA ARG A 229 -9.45 24.07 -15.42
C ARG A 229 -10.83 24.50 -15.89
N ILE A 230 -11.53 23.67 -16.67
CA ILE A 230 -12.86 23.98 -17.21
C ILE A 230 -13.89 24.06 -16.08
N ILE A 231 -13.82 23.15 -15.10
CA ILE A 231 -14.66 23.20 -13.89
C ILE A 231 -14.40 24.47 -13.10
N SER A 232 -13.12 24.86 -12.94
CA SER A 232 -12.76 26.11 -12.25
C SER A 232 -13.30 27.34 -12.97
N LEU A 233 -13.20 27.38 -14.29
CA LEU A 233 -13.75 28.47 -15.13
C LEU A 233 -15.28 28.57 -15.04
N ARG A 234 -15.95 27.44 -14.83
CA ARG A 234 -17.40 27.41 -14.59
C ARG A 234 -17.79 27.93 -13.19
N GLY A 235 -16.84 28.05 -12.27
CA GLY A 235 -17.09 28.43 -10.87
C GLY A 235 -17.12 27.26 -9.89
N GLY A 236 -16.55 26.11 -10.25
CA GLY A 236 -16.40 24.93 -9.39
C GLY A 236 -17.47 23.85 -9.60
N LEU A 237 -17.33 22.73 -8.89
CA LEU A 237 -18.23 21.56 -9.03
C LEU A 237 -19.69 21.87 -8.64
N ALA A 238 -19.92 22.85 -7.76
CA ALA A 238 -21.27 23.29 -7.39
C ALA A 238 -22.07 23.89 -8.56
N GLN A 239 -21.39 24.33 -9.63
CA GLN A 239 -22.02 24.88 -10.84
C GLN A 239 -22.32 23.81 -11.90
N VAL A 240 -21.88 22.57 -11.68
CA VAL A 240 -22.18 21.43 -12.56
C VAL A 240 -23.58 20.91 -12.20
N THR A 241 -24.52 21.10 -13.12
CA THR A 241 -25.95 20.92 -12.86
C THR A 241 -26.47 19.53 -13.21
N THR A 242 -25.78 18.83 -14.11
CA THR A 242 -26.17 17.49 -14.57
C THR A 242 -26.05 16.50 -13.41
N PRO A 243 -27.14 15.82 -13.01
CA PRO A 243 -27.11 14.89 -11.89
C PRO A 243 -26.03 13.81 -12.04
N GLY A 244 -25.28 13.58 -10.96
CA GLY A 244 -24.20 12.59 -10.89
C GLY A 244 -22.88 12.99 -11.58
N LEU A 245 -22.86 14.02 -12.44
CA LEU A 245 -21.64 14.39 -13.18
C LEU A 245 -20.54 14.89 -12.25
N ALA A 246 -20.88 15.72 -11.26
CA ALA A 246 -19.90 16.22 -10.28
C ALA A 246 -19.28 15.09 -9.45
N ALA A 247 -20.10 14.16 -8.94
CA ALA A 247 -19.63 12.99 -8.18
C ALA A 247 -18.73 12.09 -9.04
N ALA A 248 -19.08 11.88 -10.31
CA ALA A 248 -18.25 11.11 -11.23
C ALA A 248 -16.92 11.81 -11.55
N ALA A 249 -16.94 13.13 -11.77
CA ALA A 249 -15.73 13.91 -11.98
C ALA A 249 -14.77 13.82 -10.79
N PHE A 250 -15.29 14.06 -9.57
CA PHE A 250 -14.55 13.88 -8.33
C PHE A 250 -13.95 12.47 -8.23
N TYR A 251 -14.77 11.42 -8.37
CA TYR A 251 -14.32 10.04 -8.21
C TYR A 251 -13.22 9.65 -9.22
N ARG A 252 -13.38 9.97 -10.51
CA ARG A 252 -12.36 9.65 -11.53
C ARG A 252 -11.03 10.35 -11.22
N VAL A 253 -11.10 11.62 -10.82
CA VAL A 253 -9.91 12.40 -10.45
C VAL A 253 -9.26 11.87 -9.17
N LEU A 254 -10.05 11.40 -8.19
CA LEU A 254 -9.54 10.78 -6.96
C LEU A 254 -8.76 9.49 -7.27
N VAL A 255 -9.29 8.63 -8.15
CA VAL A 255 -8.60 7.40 -8.59
C VAL A 255 -7.26 7.75 -9.24
N ASN A 256 -7.27 8.68 -10.20
CA ASN A 256 -6.05 9.09 -10.89
C ASN A 256 -5.02 9.74 -9.95
N SER A 257 -5.48 10.59 -9.02
CA SER A 257 -4.60 11.25 -8.05
C SER A 257 -3.98 10.23 -7.09
N THR A 258 -4.72 9.19 -6.73
CA THR A 258 -4.20 8.06 -5.94
C THR A 258 -3.15 7.26 -6.72
N LEU A 259 -3.39 6.95 -8.00
CA LEU A 259 -2.40 6.27 -8.84
C LEU A 259 -1.10 7.09 -9.01
N LEU A 260 -1.23 8.40 -9.11
CA LEU A 260 -0.13 9.35 -9.28
C LEU A 260 0.53 9.76 -7.96
N LEU A 261 0.00 9.31 -6.82
CA LEU A 261 0.42 9.71 -5.48
C LEU A 261 0.42 11.24 -5.28
N SER A 262 -0.58 11.93 -5.85
CA SER A 262 -0.74 13.38 -5.78
C SER A 262 -2.02 13.78 -5.02
N PRO A 263 -2.09 15.01 -4.47
CA PRO A 263 -3.34 15.52 -3.92
C PRO A 263 -4.45 15.61 -4.98
N PRO A 264 -5.70 15.30 -4.63
CA PRO A 264 -6.83 15.45 -5.55
C PRO A 264 -7.12 16.94 -5.79
N PRO A 265 -7.21 17.41 -7.05
CA PRO A 265 -7.46 18.82 -7.37
C PRO A 265 -8.94 19.24 -7.26
N LEU A 266 -9.86 18.32 -7.00
CA LEU A 266 -11.29 18.59 -6.89
C LEU A 266 -11.77 18.33 -5.47
N PRO A 267 -12.68 19.17 -4.91
CA PRO A 267 -13.27 18.92 -3.61
C PRO A 267 -14.15 17.66 -3.64
N PHE A 268 -14.36 17.07 -2.46
CA PHE A 268 -15.22 15.92 -2.28
C PHE A 268 -16.65 16.20 -2.75
N VAL A 269 -17.24 15.23 -3.46
CA VAL A 269 -18.66 15.23 -3.84
C VAL A 269 -19.23 13.83 -3.63
N ALA A 270 -20.20 13.72 -2.72
CA ALA A 270 -20.88 12.47 -2.42
C ALA A 270 -21.76 12.01 -3.60
N LEU A 271 -21.75 10.71 -3.85
CA LEU A 271 -22.65 10.04 -4.78
C LEU A 271 -24.10 10.04 -4.29
N SER A 272 -24.31 9.90 -2.98
CA SER A 272 -25.63 9.97 -2.35
C SER A 272 -26.26 11.37 -2.37
N GLY A 273 -25.45 12.41 -2.58
CA GLY A 273 -25.85 13.81 -2.37
C GLY A 273 -25.84 14.25 -0.91
N GLU A 274 -25.43 13.38 0.02
CA GLU A 274 -25.21 13.76 1.42
C GLU A 274 -24.06 14.77 1.54
N SER A 275 -24.13 15.65 2.54
CA SER A 275 -23.04 16.56 2.84
C SER A 275 -21.86 15.81 3.46
N GLU A 276 -20.65 16.33 3.25
CA GLU A 276 -19.42 15.81 3.88
C GLU A 276 -19.57 15.66 5.40
N PHE A 277 -20.17 16.66 6.05
CA PHE A 277 -20.44 16.66 7.50
C PHE A 277 -21.28 15.46 7.98
N GLU A 278 -22.31 15.05 7.23
CA GLU A 278 -23.14 13.90 7.62
C GLU A 278 -22.35 12.58 7.50
N ILE A 279 -21.45 12.48 6.52
CA ILE A 279 -20.57 11.32 6.36
C ILE A 279 -19.51 11.31 7.47
N GLU A 280 -18.92 12.48 7.80
CA GLU A 280 -17.99 12.61 8.92
C GLU A 280 -18.64 12.22 10.26
N LYS A 281 -19.91 12.56 10.47
CA LYS A 281 -20.67 12.15 11.65
C LYS A 281 -20.77 10.63 11.77
N HIS A 282 -20.87 9.90 10.65
CA HIS A 282 -20.81 8.44 10.66
C HIS A 282 -19.45 7.92 11.14
N PHE A 283 -18.35 8.55 10.70
CA PHE A 283 -17.03 8.22 11.23
C PHE A 283 -16.93 8.50 12.72
N LEU A 284 -17.38 9.67 13.18
CA LEU A 284 -17.36 10.02 14.60
C LEU A 284 -18.16 9.03 15.46
N LEU A 285 -19.35 8.64 15.02
CA LEU A 285 -20.16 7.60 15.70
C LEU A 285 -19.42 6.26 15.73
N GLY A 286 -18.83 5.84 14.60
CA GLY A 286 -18.00 4.64 14.52
C GLY A 286 -16.77 4.70 15.44
N ILE A 287 -16.11 5.85 15.51
CA ILE A 287 -14.97 6.09 16.41
C ILE A 287 -15.44 6.00 17.85
N THR A 288 -16.55 6.63 18.24
CA THR A 288 -17.05 6.53 19.63
C THR A 288 -17.42 5.11 20.04
N ASN A 289 -17.98 4.33 19.10
CA ASN A 289 -18.31 2.92 19.35
C ASN A 289 -17.07 2.05 19.44
N THR A 290 -16.02 2.36 18.66
CA THR A 290 -14.73 1.66 18.73
C THR A 290 -13.84 2.15 19.87
N ALA A 291 -13.96 3.40 20.33
CA ALA A 291 -13.18 4.03 21.39
C ALA A 291 -13.43 3.44 22.79
N ASN A 292 -14.53 2.69 22.98
CA ASN A 292 -14.68 1.81 24.14
C ASN A 292 -13.59 0.71 24.18
N CYS A 293 -12.86 0.51 23.08
CA CYS A 293 -11.54 -0.09 23.01
C CYS A 293 -10.52 1.03 22.72
N LEU A 294 -9.75 1.48 23.72
CA LEU A 294 -8.67 2.47 23.55
C LEU A 294 -7.88 2.20 22.25
N THR A 295 -8.03 3.06 21.24
CA THR A 295 -7.33 2.85 19.98
C THR A 295 -5.89 3.31 20.15
N LEU A 296 -4.93 2.49 19.71
CA LEU A 296 -3.50 2.82 19.76
C LEU A 296 -3.20 4.22 19.19
N LEU A 297 -3.97 4.60 18.18
CA LEU A 297 -3.83 5.85 17.42
C LEU A 297 -4.07 7.10 18.28
N ASP A 298 -4.85 7.00 19.36
CA ASP A 298 -5.10 8.12 20.26
C ASP A 298 -3.89 8.42 21.16
N THR A 299 -3.06 7.39 21.41
CA THR A 299 -1.90 7.46 22.32
C THR A 299 -0.61 7.91 21.63
N ILE A 300 -0.56 7.85 20.30
CA ILE A 300 0.65 8.16 19.53
C ILE A 300 0.54 9.59 19.01
N ASP A 301 1.58 10.39 19.25
CA ASP A 301 1.67 11.78 18.81
C ASP A 301 1.99 11.88 17.30
N LEU A 302 1.00 11.57 16.47
CA LEU A 302 1.03 11.75 15.02
C LEU A 302 0.44 13.11 14.62
N ASP A 303 0.78 13.54 13.40
CA ASP A 303 0.09 14.62 12.70
C ASP A 303 -1.45 14.49 12.85
N PRO A 304 -2.17 15.57 13.24
CA PRO A 304 -3.58 15.49 13.57
C PRO A 304 -4.47 15.02 12.40
N GLU A 305 -4.19 15.49 11.19
CA GLU A 305 -4.98 15.12 10.00
C GLU A 305 -4.71 13.67 9.62
N LEU A 306 -3.45 13.21 9.71
CA LEU A 306 -3.13 11.80 9.53
C LEU A 306 -3.85 10.91 10.55
N ARG A 307 -3.86 11.31 11.83
CA ARG A 307 -4.54 10.54 12.88
C ARG A 307 -6.03 10.44 12.61
N LYS A 308 -6.69 11.55 12.25
CA LYS A 308 -8.10 11.58 11.87
C LYS A 308 -8.39 10.58 10.75
N VAL A 309 -7.61 10.63 9.66
CA VAL A 309 -7.78 9.73 8.52
C VAL A 309 -7.54 8.27 8.87
N MET A 310 -6.52 7.96 9.69
CA MET A 310 -6.29 6.58 10.13
C MET A 310 -7.47 6.04 10.96
N GLN A 311 -8.14 6.89 11.75
CA GLN A 311 -9.37 6.51 12.47
C GLN A 311 -10.55 6.31 11.53
N GLU A 312 -10.73 7.17 10.52
CA GLU A 312 -11.76 7.01 9.48
C GLU A 312 -11.59 5.68 8.75
N LEU A 313 -10.35 5.36 8.33
CA LEU A 313 -10.02 4.08 7.70
C LEU A 313 -10.25 2.90 8.64
N LYS A 314 -9.99 3.06 9.95
CA LYS A 314 -10.25 2.02 10.94
C LYS A 314 -11.74 1.69 11.04
N VAL A 315 -12.59 2.72 11.10
CA VAL A 315 -14.05 2.57 11.10
C VAL A 315 -14.50 1.93 9.80
N TYR A 316 -14.03 2.41 8.66
CA TYR A 316 -14.41 1.87 7.36
C TYR A 316 -13.96 0.40 7.19
N THR A 317 -12.79 0.01 7.70
CA THR A 317 -12.36 -1.38 7.75
C THR A 317 -13.29 -2.27 8.56
N ALA A 318 -13.79 -1.79 9.71
CA ALA A 318 -14.79 -2.53 10.50
C ALA A 318 -16.13 -2.64 9.74
N THR A 319 -16.54 -1.58 9.04
CA THR A 319 -17.72 -1.59 8.16
C THR A 319 -17.60 -2.62 7.05
N ILE A 320 -16.43 -2.72 6.40
CA ILE A 320 -16.16 -3.76 5.40
C ILE A 320 -16.26 -5.16 6.03
N ASP A 321 -15.63 -5.37 7.17
CA ASP A 321 -15.61 -6.68 7.84
C ASP A 321 -17.02 -7.15 8.21
N ASP A 322 -17.86 -6.24 8.74
CA ASP A 322 -19.26 -6.51 9.05
C ASP A 322 -20.10 -6.79 7.80
N TYR A 323 -19.87 -6.04 6.72
CA TYR A 323 -20.56 -6.24 5.43
C TYR A 323 -20.22 -7.60 4.83
N VAL A 324 -18.93 -7.94 4.72
CA VAL A 324 -18.46 -9.20 4.13
C VAL A 324 -18.85 -10.40 4.98
N SER A 325 -18.87 -10.24 6.32
CA SER A 325 -19.29 -11.29 7.25
C SER A 325 -20.82 -11.47 7.32
N GLY A 326 -21.61 -10.66 6.61
CA GLY A 326 -23.08 -10.71 6.65
C GLY A 326 -23.68 -10.30 8.00
N ARG A 327 -22.91 -9.68 8.90
CA ARG A 327 -23.38 -9.23 10.23
C ARG A 327 -24.30 -8.02 10.15
N SER A 328 -24.25 -7.29 9.04
CA SER A 328 -25.14 -6.16 8.77
C SER A 328 -25.71 -6.23 7.36
N SER A 329 -27.03 -6.44 7.27
CA SER A 329 -27.77 -6.49 6.00
C SER A 329 -28.24 -5.12 5.49
N SER A 330 -27.94 -4.03 6.22
CA SER A 330 -28.56 -2.72 6.01
C SER A 330 -27.68 -1.68 5.31
N TYR A 331 -26.53 -2.04 4.75
CA TYR A 331 -25.68 -1.04 4.12
C TYR A 331 -26.25 -0.54 2.78
N ARG A 332 -26.22 0.78 2.58
CA ARG A 332 -26.52 1.41 1.29
C ARG A 332 -25.22 1.41 0.45
N PRO A 333 -25.20 0.87 -0.77
CA PRO A 333 -24.01 0.87 -1.61
C PRO A 333 -23.38 2.26 -1.80
N GLN A 334 -24.21 3.31 -1.94
CA GLN A 334 -23.75 4.70 -2.03
C GLN A 334 -23.02 5.16 -0.77
N ALA A 335 -23.52 4.82 0.41
CA ALA A 335 -22.88 5.20 1.67
C ALA A 335 -21.51 4.53 1.83
N ILE A 336 -21.37 3.25 1.43
CA ILE A 336 -20.05 2.58 1.41
C ILE A 336 -19.10 3.30 0.45
N CYS A 337 -19.57 3.68 -0.74
CA CYS A 337 -18.77 4.44 -1.71
C CYS A 337 -18.34 5.79 -1.14
N ASP A 338 -19.27 6.55 -0.55
CA ASP A 338 -19.03 7.90 -0.08
C ASP A 338 -18.07 7.94 1.10
N GLN A 339 -18.24 7.05 2.09
CA GLN A 339 -17.29 6.90 3.20
C GLN A 339 -15.89 6.55 2.68
N ARG A 340 -15.79 5.54 1.82
CA ARG A 340 -14.52 5.12 1.21
C ARG A 340 -13.82 6.27 0.50
N ASN A 341 -14.57 6.97 -0.37
CA ASN A 341 -14.03 8.01 -1.22
C ASN A 341 -13.65 9.25 -0.40
N LEU A 342 -14.38 9.57 0.67
CA LEU A 342 -14.05 10.67 1.58
C LEU A 342 -12.76 10.39 2.35
N ALA A 343 -12.64 9.22 2.98
CA ALA A 343 -11.42 8.83 3.70
C ALA A 343 -10.19 8.80 2.78
N GLN A 344 -10.36 8.30 1.55
CA GLN A 344 -9.29 8.33 0.54
C GLN A 344 -8.94 9.76 0.09
N HIS A 345 -9.94 10.64 -0.07
CA HIS A 345 -9.73 12.05 -0.40
C HIS A 345 -8.96 12.76 0.71
N HIS A 346 -9.33 12.57 1.98
CA HIS A 346 -8.59 13.12 3.12
C HIS A 346 -7.15 12.61 3.15
N LEU A 347 -6.92 11.30 3.01
CA LEU A 347 -5.57 10.71 3.01
C LEU A 347 -4.66 11.32 1.95
N MET A 348 -5.16 11.45 0.72
CA MET A 348 -4.37 11.98 -0.38
C MET A 348 -4.17 13.50 -0.28
N SER A 349 -5.02 14.21 0.47
CA SER A 349 -4.94 15.67 0.65
C SER A 349 -3.88 16.12 1.67
N ILE A 350 -3.46 15.25 2.59
CA ILE A 350 -2.43 15.55 3.60
C ILE A 350 -1.08 15.95 2.95
N GLY A 351 -0.78 15.44 1.75
CA GLY A 351 0.51 15.68 1.09
C GLY A 351 1.68 15.05 1.85
N THR A 352 2.92 15.33 1.44
CA THR A 352 4.12 14.85 2.13
C THR A 352 4.33 15.60 3.43
N ILE A 353 4.55 14.88 4.53
CA ILE A 353 4.86 15.45 5.84
C ILE A 353 6.37 15.58 5.96
N THR A 354 6.88 16.81 5.94
CA THR A 354 8.33 17.07 6.06
C THR A 354 8.73 17.26 7.51
N GLY A 355 9.90 16.73 7.92
CA GLY A 355 10.46 17.03 9.22
C GLY A 355 11.40 15.94 9.73
N THR A 356 11.84 16.05 10.97
CA THR A 356 12.60 15.02 11.69
C THR A 356 11.84 14.60 12.94
N GLY A 357 12.23 13.49 13.58
CA GLY A 357 11.55 13.00 14.79
C GLY A 357 10.08 12.64 14.49
N LEU A 358 9.13 13.31 15.14
CA LEU A 358 7.69 13.07 14.95
C LEU A 358 7.20 13.34 13.52
N GLY A 359 7.81 14.30 12.81
CA GLY A 359 7.49 14.56 11.40
C GLY A 359 7.85 13.37 10.50
N ALA A 360 9.06 12.82 10.66
CA ALA A 360 9.50 11.64 9.94
C ALA A 360 8.65 10.39 10.28
N ILE A 361 8.25 10.24 11.55
CA ILE A 361 7.35 9.17 11.98
C ILE A 361 5.99 9.31 11.31
N SER A 362 5.43 10.53 11.30
CA SER A 362 4.17 10.81 10.63
C SER A 362 4.25 10.53 9.13
N GLU A 363 5.37 10.82 8.47
CA GLU A 363 5.55 10.51 7.04
C GLU A 363 5.62 9.01 6.75
N VAL A 364 6.39 8.23 7.53
CA VAL A 364 6.43 6.77 7.35
C VAL A 364 5.08 6.12 7.67
N CYS A 365 4.34 6.68 8.65
CA CYS A 365 2.96 6.29 8.94
C CYS A 365 2.03 6.63 7.78
N ARG A 366 2.15 7.82 7.18
CA ARG A 366 1.34 8.25 6.04
C ARG A 366 1.59 7.34 4.83
N LEU A 367 2.84 7.06 4.50
CA LEU A 367 3.22 6.15 3.41
C LEU A 367 2.67 4.72 3.64
N ALA A 368 2.82 4.18 4.85
CA ALA A 368 2.24 2.89 5.21
C ALA A 368 0.71 2.89 5.18
N THR A 369 0.07 4.01 5.53
CA THR A 369 -1.39 4.19 5.45
C THR A 369 -1.87 4.25 4.00
N ILE A 370 -1.11 4.88 3.10
CA ILE A 370 -1.41 4.84 1.66
C ILE A 370 -1.30 3.41 1.14
N ILE A 371 -0.24 2.67 1.50
CA ILE A 371 -0.09 1.25 1.13
C ILE A 371 -1.30 0.44 1.59
N TYR A 372 -1.69 0.59 2.87
CA TYR A 372 -2.87 -0.08 3.40
C TYR A 372 -4.12 0.31 2.63
N SER A 373 -4.32 1.61 2.38
CA SER A 373 -5.53 2.08 1.72
C SER A 373 -5.65 1.51 0.31
N ILE A 374 -4.61 1.66 -0.52
CA ILE A 374 -4.65 1.17 -1.91
C ILE A 374 -4.65 -0.37 -2.02
N GLY A 375 -4.27 -1.05 -0.95
CA GLY A 375 -4.29 -2.51 -0.84
C GLY A 375 -5.60 -3.07 -0.30
N VAL A 376 -6.33 -2.31 0.54
CA VAL A 376 -7.41 -2.85 1.39
C VAL A 376 -8.71 -2.06 1.25
N THR A 377 -8.72 -0.77 1.60
CA THR A 377 -9.95 0.03 1.69
C THR A 377 -10.33 0.70 0.37
N PHE A 378 -9.34 1.09 -0.42
CA PHE A 378 -9.45 1.64 -1.78
C PHE A 378 -8.64 0.76 -2.75
N PRO A 379 -9.01 -0.52 -2.92
CA PRO A 379 -8.17 -1.52 -3.58
C PRO A 379 -7.94 -1.20 -5.05
N LEU A 380 -6.72 -0.76 -5.38
CA LEU A 380 -6.29 -0.54 -6.76
C LEU A 380 -5.88 -1.87 -7.41
N SER A 381 -6.04 -1.94 -8.73
CA SER A 381 -5.60 -3.08 -9.53
C SER A 381 -4.09 -3.27 -9.44
N GLY A 382 -3.67 -4.52 -9.22
CA GLY A 382 -2.25 -4.91 -9.18
C GLY A 382 -1.47 -4.56 -10.45
N VAL A 383 -2.18 -4.36 -11.58
CA VAL A 383 -1.59 -3.94 -12.85
C VAL A 383 -0.86 -2.60 -12.74
N ARG A 384 -1.42 -1.62 -12.02
CA ARG A 384 -0.88 -0.25 -11.95
C ARG A 384 -0.77 0.33 -10.53
N ALA A 385 -1.22 -0.36 -9.50
CA ALA A 385 -1.08 0.11 -8.13
C ALA A 385 0.40 0.44 -7.80
N PRO A 386 0.70 1.62 -7.24
CA PRO A 386 2.08 2.10 -7.05
C PRO A 386 2.78 1.49 -5.82
N PHE A 387 2.55 0.20 -5.52
CA PHE A 387 3.12 -0.47 -4.35
C PHE A 387 4.65 -0.42 -4.30
N GLU A 388 5.31 -0.66 -5.42
CA GLU A 388 6.79 -0.63 -5.48
C GLU A 388 7.34 0.78 -5.22
N THR A 389 6.70 1.80 -5.79
CA THR A 389 7.07 3.21 -5.56
C THR A 389 6.90 3.58 -4.09
N LEU A 390 5.77 3.19 -3.48
CA LEU A 390 5.50 3.43 -2.07
C LEU A 390 6.46 2.68 -1.14
N ALA A 391 6.77 1.41 -1.43
CA ALA A 391 7.71 0.62 -0.65
C ALA A 391 9.12 1.24 -0.70
N LYS A 392 9.56 1.72 -1.87
CA LYS A 392 10.84 2.43 -2.02
C LYS A 392 10.85 3.76 -1.28
N ALA A 393 9.77 4.55 -1.37
CA ALA A 393 9.65 5.81 -0.64
C ALA A 393 9.68 5.59 0.87
N LEU A 394 8.93 4.58 1.36
CA LEU A 394 8.90 4.20 2.77
C LEU A 394 10.27 3.75 3.26
N GLN A 395 10.95 2.88 2.51
CA GLN A 395 12.32 2.46 2.81
C GLN A 395 13.27 3.67 2.89
N SER A 396 13.21 4.56 1.88
CA SER A 396 14.06 5.75 1.84
C SER A 396 13.85 6.64 3.06
N GLU A 397 12.61 6.90 3.45
CA GLU A 397 12.30 7.76 4.60
C GLU A 397 12.79 7.14 5.92
N LEU A 398 12.64 5.83 6.08
CA LEU A 398 13.15 5.07 7.22
C LEU A 398 14.69 5.12 7.29
N ASP A 399 15.39 4.95 6.16
CA ASP A 399 16.86 4.99 6.09
C ASP A 399 17.41 6.41 6.31
N THR A 400 16.84 7.42 5.64
CA THR A 400 17.27 8.83 5.76
C THR A 400 17.19 9.32 7.20
N ASN A 401 16.12 8.95 7.92
CA ASN A 401 15.93 9.32 9.31
C ASN A 401 16.48 8.31 10.32
N LYS A 402 17.14 7.24 9.84
CA LYS A 402 17.73 6.16 10.66
C LYS A 402 16.76 5.53 11.66
N LEU A 403 15.49 5.46 11.28
CA LEU A 403 14.40 5.07 12.19
C LEU A 403 14.48 3.61 12.64
N LEU A 404 15.19 2.74 11.91
CA LEU A 404 15.52 1.38 12.38
C LEU A 404 16.34 1.38 13.67
N ASP A 405 17.28 2.32 13.81
CA ASP A 405 18.20 2.41 14.96
C ASP A 405 17.70 3.37 16.04
N THR A 406 16.95 4.40 15.64
CA THR A 406 16.58 5.53 16.49
C THR A 406 15.08 5.65 16.77
N TRP A 407 14.30 4.58 16.53
CA TRP A 407 12.87 4.60 16.82
C TRP A 407 12.62 5.07 18.27
N PRO A 408 11.82 6.13 18.49
CA PRO A 408 11.65 6.69 19.81
C PRO A 408 10.88 5.76 20.74
N VAL A 409 11.07 5.96 22.05
CA VAL A 409 10.29 5.28 23.08
C VAL A 409 8.93 5.97 23.18
N LEU A 410 8.01 5.52 22.33
CA LEU A 410 6.60 5.92 22.37
C LEU A 410 5.79 4.81 23.01
N GLU A 411 4.73 5.18 23.72
CA GLU A 411 3.72 4.21 24.12
C GLU A 411 3.18 3.53 22.86
N HIS A 412 3.23 2.20 22.84
CA HIS A 412 2.87 1.39 21.68
C HIS A 412 3.62 1.66 20.36
N GLY A 413 4.72 2.41 20.40
CA GLY A 413 5.51 2.71 19.21
C GLY A 413 6.10 1.47 18.53
N ASP A 414 6.36 0.39 19.27
CA ASP A 414 6.85 -0.89 18.73
C ASP A 414 5.81 -1.59 17.84
N ILE A 415 4.53 -1.48 18.19
CA ILE A 415 3.41 -2.03 17.42
C ILE A 415 3.23 -1.24 16.12
N LEU A 416 3.27 0.09 16.22
CA LEU A 416 3.23 0.97 15.05
C LEU A 416 4.39 0.67 14.10
N PHE A 417 5.61 0.52 14.63
CA PHE A 417 6.78 0.23 13.82
C PHE A 417 6.69 -1.14 13.12
N LEU A 418 6.24 -2.16 13.86
CA LEU A 418 5.95 -3.48 13.31
C LEU A 418 4.94 -3.40 12.16
N TRP A 419 3.87 -2.61 12.32
CA TRP A 419 2.85 -2.41 11.30
C TRP A 419 3.42 -1.70 10.05
N ILE A 420 4.22 -0.64 10.22
CA ILE A 420 4.88 0.07 9.12
C ILE A 420 5.76 -0.88 8.30
N LEU A 421 6.62 -1.65 8.97
CA LEU A 421 7.51 -2.61 8.29
C LEU A 421 6.72 -3.73 7.60
N MET A 422 5.59 -4.17 8.20
CA MET A 422 4.70 -5.16 7.58
C MET A 422 4.06 -4.63 6.30
N MET A 423 3.52 -3.40 6.31
CA MET A 423 2.94 -2.78 5.12
C MET A 423 3.99 -2.63 4.01
N GLY A 424 5.19 -2.14 4.35
CA GLY A 424 6.29 -2.02 3.40
C GLY A 424 6.75 -3.35 2.82
N GLY A 425 6.86 -4.39 3.66
CA GLY A 425 7.23 -5.74 3.25
C GLY A 425 6.21 -6.37 2.29
N ILE A 426 4.91 -6.20 2.56
CA ILE A 426 3.84 -6.67 1.67
C ILE A 426 3.87 -5.90 0.34
N ALA A 427 3.96 -4.56 0.39
CA ALA A 427 3.99 -3.71 -0.80
C ALA A 427 5.23 -3.93 -1.68
N ALA A 428 6.37 -4.28 -1.09
CA ALA A 428 7.58 -4.60 -1.84
C ALA A 428 7.41 -5.84 -2.74
N GLY A 429 6.42 -6.70 -2.46
CA GLY A 429 6.15 -7.91 -3.25
C GLY A 429 7.42 -8.74 -3.42
N ASN A 430 7.69 -9.22 -4.64
CA ASN A 430 8.95 -9.90 -5.00
C ASN A 430 10.04 -8.93 -5.50
N GLY A 431 9.90 -7.63 -5.24
CA GLY A 431 10.86 -6.62 -5.66
C GLY A 431 12.14 -6.62 -4.82
N PRO A 432 13.19 -5.92 -5.28
CA PRO A 432 14.49 -5.90 -4.62
C PRO A 432 14.46 -5.31 -3.19
N GLY A 433 13.47 -4.46 -2.89
CA GLY A 433 13.30 -3.87 -1.56
C GLY A 433 12.74 -4.82 -0.49
N ARG A 434 12.17 -5.98 -0.87
CA ARG A 434 11.50 -6.90 0.08
C ARG A 434 12.45 -7.32 1.20
N HIS A 435 13.66 -7.72 0.84
CA HIS A 435 14.65 -8.24 1.79
C HIS A 435 14.95 -7.24 2.91
N TRP A 436 15.05 -5.95 2.61
CA TRP A 436 15.31 -4.90 3.61
C TRP A 436 14.22 -4.85 4.68
N PHE A 437 12.94 -4.94 4.30
CA PHE A 437 11.83 -4.99 5.25
C PHE A 437 11.84 -6.29 6.07
N ILE A 438 12.18 -7.43 5.46
CA ILE A 438 12.33 -8.72 6.15
C ILE A 438 13.44 -8.64 7.22
N GLU A 439 14.57 -8.01 6.92
CA GLU A 439 15.65 -7.82 7.89
C GLU A 439 15.22 -6.92 9.06
N GLY A 440 14.53 -5.81 8.78
CA GLY A 440 13.98 -4.93 9.81
C GLY A 440 12.96 -5.64 10.70
N LEU A 441 12.05 -6.41 10.11
CA LEU A 441 11.06 -7.21 10.86
C LEU A 441 11.73 -8.25 11.76
N ALA A 442 12.75 -8.95 11.27
CA ALA A 442 13.49 -9.93 12.06
C ALA A 442 14.14 -9.29 13.30
N GLU A 443 14.67 -8.08 13.18
CA GLU A 443 15.25 -7.34 14.32
C GLU A 443 14.19 -6.92 15.35
N VAL A 444 13.02 -6.43 14.89
CA VAL A 444 11.90 -6.10 15.79
C VAL A 444 11.37 -7.35 16.50
N MET A 445 11.28 -8.48 15.77
CA MET A 445 10.79 -9.75 16.31
C MET A 445 11.78 -10.42 17.27
N TYR A 446 13.09 -10.27 17.11
CA TYR A 446 14.12 -10.83 18.02
C TYR A 446 13.92 -10.43 19.48
N VAL A 447 13.32 -9.27 19.72
CA VAL A 447 13.08 -8.75 21.07
C VAL A 447 11.98 -9.54 21.80
N SER A 448 11.10 -10.21 21.05
CA SER A 448 9.98 -10.98 21.57
C SER A 448 10.28 -12.48 21.42
N ASP A 449 10.63 -13.18 22.52
CA ASP A 449 10.89 -14.63 22.47
C ASP A 449 9.63 -15.37 21.97
N ASN A 450 9.78 -16.22 20.93
CA ASN A 450 8.73 -17.07 20.34
C ASN A 450 7.44 -16.34 19.90
N VAL A 451 7.56 -15.36 19.00
CA VAL A 451 6.36 -14.70 18.45
C VAL A 451 5.63 -15.64 17.51
N GLN A 452 4.48 -16.17 17.94
CA GLN A 452 3.55 -16.84 17.04
C GLN A 452 2.87 -15.82 16.12
N TRP A 453 2.51 -16.24 14.90
CA TRP A 453 1.78 -15.39 13.95
C TRP A 453 0.50 -14.79 14.54
N SER A 454 -0.24 -15.57 15.33
CA SER A 454 -1.44 -15.10 16.05
C SER A 454 -1.15 -13.86 16.89
N CYS A 455 -0.06 -13.86 17.67
CA CYS A 455 0.34 -12.73 18.50
C CYS A 455 0.76 -11.50 17.67
N VAL A 456 1.43 -11.70 16.53
CA VAL A 456 1.76 -10.60 15.60
C VAL A 456 0.48 -10.01 15.03
N LYS A 457 -0.44 -10.86 14.57
CA LYS A 457 -1.70 -10.42 13.99
C LYS A 457 -2.54 -9.61 14.96
N GLU A 458 -2.67 -10.02 16.22
CA GLU A 458 -3.41 -9.22 17.22
C GLU A 458 -2.83 -7.81 17.36
N LYS A 459 -1.49 -7.67 17.35
CA LYS A 459 -0.84 -6.34 17.36
C LYS A 459 -1.15 -5.53 16.10
N LEU A 460 -1.10 -6.16 14.93
CA LEU A 460 -1.40 -5.49 13.65
C LEU A 460 -2.86 -5.00 13.60
N ARG A 461 -3.80 -5.77 14.18
CA ARG A 461 -5.21 -5.38 14.32
C ARG A 461 -5.43 -4.17 15.23
N MET A 462 -4.47 -3.76 16.05
CA MET A 462 -4.58 -2.54 16.85
C MET A 462 -4.42 -1.26 16.02
N ILE A 463 -3.79 -1.34 14.84
CA ILE A 463 -3.67 -0.23 13.88
C ILE A 463 -4.71 -0.41 12.77
N LEU A 464 -4.29 -0.80 11.57
CA LEU A 464 -5.11 -0.97 10.37
C LEU A 464 -4.83 -2.36 9.81
N TRP A 465 -5.78 -3.27 9.97
CA TRP A 465 -5.64 -4.65 9.50
C TRP A 465 -7.03 -5.21 9.23
N LEU A 466 -7.20 -5.78 8.04
CA LEU A 466 -8.38 -6.55 7.66
C LEU A 466 -7.91 -7.97 7.35
N ASP A 467 -8.37 -8.95 8.12
CA ASP A 467 -7.87 -10.32 8.03
C ASP A 467 -8.00 -10.88 6.62
N ILE A 468 -9.19 -10.83 6.02
CA ILE A 468 -9.44 -11.38 4.69
C ILE A 468 -8.52 -10.78 3.62
N ALA A 469 -8.09 -9.53 3.80
CA ALA A 469 -7.23 -8.84 2.84
C ALA A 469 -5.73 -9.04 3.11
N CYS A 470 -5.32 -9.14 4.37
CA CYS A 470 -3.93 -9.04 4.78
C CYS A 470 -3.32 -10.37 5.26
N GLU A 471 -4.14 -11.37 5.63
CA GLU A 471 -3.67 -12.60 6.28
C GLU A 471 -2.60 -13.34 5.46
N MET A 472 -2.85 -13.57 4.17
CA MET A 472 -1.98 -14.39 3.34
C MET A 472 -0.60 -13.73 3.17
N ALA A 473 -0.56 -12.49 2.66
CA ALA A 473 0.69 -11.78 2.44
C ALA A 473 1.40 -11.42 3.74
N GLY A 474 0.65 -11.08 4.79
CA GLY A 474 1.21 -10.81 6.11
C GLY A 474 1.93 -12.02 6.70
N LYS A 475 1.32 -13.21 6.59
CA LYS A 475 1.91 -14.46 7.07
C LYS A 475 3.14 -14.87 6.26
N GLU A 476 3.14 -14.62 4.95
CA GLU A 476 4.31 -14.83 4.09
C GLU A 476 5.50 -13.97 4.53
N VAL A 477 5.29 -12.65 4.61
CA VAL A 477 6.31 -11.67 5.04
C VAL A 477 6.81 -11.98 6.47
N TRP A 478 5.90 -12.27 7.40
CA TRP A 478 6.28 -12.68 8.75
C TRP A 478 7.06 -14.00 8.76
N GLY A 479 6.67 -14.98 7.93
CA GLY A 479 7.32 -16.27 7.84
C GLY A 479 8.77 -16.16 7.38
N GLU A 480 9.03 -15.34 6.36
CA GLU A 480 10.39 -15.04 5.89
C GLU A 480 11.26 -14.41 6.99
N ALA A 481 10.72 -13.41 7.69
CA ALA A 481 11.42 -12.75 8.80
C ALA A 481 11.69 -13.72 9.96
N HIS A 482 10.73 -14.61 10.26
CA HIS A 482 10.86 -15.62 11.29
C HIS A 482 11.94 -16.65 10.95
N VAL A 483 12.02 -17.12 9.70
CA VAL A 483 13.07 -18.03 9.23
C VAL A 483 14.45 -17.36 9.33
N LEU A 484 14.55 -16.09 8.89
CA LEU A 484 15.78 -15.32 9.00
C LEU A 484 16.25 -15.20 10.46
N LEU A 485 15.32 -14.89 11.36
CA LEU A 485 15.56 -14.80 12.80
C LEU A 485 16.08 -16.11 13.40
N GLN A 486 15.44 -17.23 13.07
CA GLN A 486 15.86 -18.57 13.51
C GLN A 486 17.26 -18.91 13.00
N SER A 487 17.58 -18.57 11.75
CA SER A 487 18.91 -18.80 11.17
C SER A 487 20.01 -17.99 11.89
N ARG A 488 19.73 -16.73 12.27
CA ARG A 488 20.63 -15.89 13.08
C ARG A 488 20.83 -16.46 14.49
N ALA A 489 19.77 -16.97 15.11
CA ALA A 489 19.82 -17.64 16.42
C ALA A 489 20.59 -18.97 16.38
N GLN A 490 20.50 -19.73 15.28
CA GLN A 490 21.29 -20.95 15.08
C GLN A 490 22.76 -20.63 14.83
N ARG A 491 23.09 -19.62 13.99
CA ARG A 491 24.47 -19.18 13.75
C ARG A 491 25.16 -18.71 15.03
N THR A 492 24.46 -17.97 15.90
CA THR A 492 25.00 -17.54 17.19
C THR A 492 25.21 -18.70 18.19
N LYS A 493 24.48 -19.81 18.02
CA LYS A 493 24.71 -21.06 18.76
C LYS A 493 25.79 -21.96 18.12
N SER A 494 25.99 -21.84 16.80
CA SER A 494 26.91 -22.69 16.02
C SER A 494 28.27 -22.08 15.74
N VAL A 495 28.53 -20.82 16.12
CA VAL A 495 29.91 -20.36 16.33
C VAL A 495 30.46 -21.23 17.44
N PRO A 496 31.45 -22.11 17.17
CA PRO A 496 32.16 -22.74 18.25
C PRO A 496 32.70 -21.59 19.08
N PHE A 497 32.41 -21.57 20.39
CA PHE A 497 33.41 -21.02 21.28
C PHE A 497 34.75 -21.57 20.78
N PRO A 498 35.78 -20.75 20.54
CA PRO A 498 37.10 -21.34 20.45
C PRO A 498 37.19 -22.23 21.68
N SER A 499 37.26 -23.55 21.44
CA SER A 499 37.70 -24.48 22.44
C SER A 499 38.93 -23.81 23.05
N PRO A 500 39.01 -23.64 24.38
CA PRO A 500 40.15 -22.97 24.98
C PRO A 500 41.38 -23.61 24.36
N THR A 501 42.10 -22.82 23.58
CA THR A 501 43.13 -23.24 22.64
C THR A 501 44.22 -23.90 23.45
N SER A 502 44.10 -25.22 23.65
CA SER A 502 44.87 -25.97 24.64
C SER A 502 44.78 -25.39 26.05
N ASN A 503 44.77 -26.26 27.06
CA ASN A 503 45.42 -25.86 28.29
C ASN A 503 46.89 -25.57 27.93
N GLN A 504 47.26 -24.31 27.66
CA GLN A 504 48.52 -23.85 28.23
C GLN A 504 48.32 -23.99 29.74
N LYS A 505 48.63 -25.19 30.26
CA LYS A 505 48.89 -25.40 31.67
C LYS A 505 49.88 -24.29 32.01
N LEU A 506 49.42 -23.26 32.72
CA LEU A 506 50.30 -22.34 33.40
C LEU A 506 51.27 -23.23 34.17
N LYS A 507 52.51 -23.37 33.69
CA LYS A 507 53.51 -24.21 34.35
C LYS A 507 53.54 -23.75 35.80
N ALA A 508 53.24 -24.68 36.71
CA ALA A 508 53.32 -24.39 38.12
C ALA A 508 54.78 -24.02 38.45
N PRO A 509 55.03 -23.07 39.35
CA PRO A 509 56.38 -22.86 39.87
C PRO A 509 56.92 -24.20 40.41
N CYS A 510 58.22 -24.46 40.22
CA CYS A 510 58.84 -25.70 40.68
C CYS A 510 58.59 -25.92 42.19
N GLY A 511 58.67 -27.18 42.66
CA GLY A 511 58.36 -27.53 44.05
C GLY A 511 59.12 -26.69 45.08
N HIS A 512 60.37 -26.32 44.76
CA HIS A 512 61.21 -25.47 45.60
C HIS A 512 60.72 -24.01 45.66
N CYS A 513 60.54 -23.36 44.51
CA CYS A 513 60.06 -21.96 44.51
C CYS A 513 58.66 -21.82 45.09
N ARG A 514 57.82 -22.86 44.91
CA ARG A 514 56.48 -22.93 45.51
C ARG A 514 56.55 -23.02 47.04
N SER A 515 57.39 -23.88 47.61
CA SER A 515 57.48 -24.07 49.07
C SER A 515 58.07 -22.85 49.78
N LYS A 516 58.99 -22.13 49.12
CA LYS A 516 59.61 -20.90 49.65
C LYS A 516 58.86 -19.61 49.30
N LYS A 517 57.75 -19.68 48.56
CA LYS A 517 56.96 -18.53 48.08
C LYS A 517 57.79 -17.46 47.34
N ILE A 518 58.80 -17.88 46.58
CA ILE A 518 59.68 -17.01 45.79
C ILE A 518 59.36 -17.10 44.31
N LYS A 519 59.71 -16.07 43.54
CA LYS A 519 59.38 -15.97 42.11
C LYS A 519 60.12 -17.04 41.30
N CYS A 520 59.38 -17.80 40.50
CA CYS A 520 59.89 -18.79 39.56
C CYS A 520 59.63 -18.30 38.15
N ASP A 521 60.65 -18.35 37.30
CA ASP A 521 60.58 -18.08 35.86
C ASP A 521 59.94 -19.23 35.07
N LYS A 522 59.80 -20.41 35.70
CA LYS A 522 59.10 -21.61 35.19
C LYS A 522 59.79 -22.29 34.00
N ASP A 523 61.08 -21.97 33.82
CA ASP A 523 61.99 -22.75 32.97
C ASP A 523 62.39 -24.06 33.65
N ASP A 524 62.93 -25.00 32.88
CA ASP A 524 63.36 -26.31 33.38
C ASP A 524 64.81 -26.61 32.96
N PRO A 525 65.80 -26.45 33.85
CA PRO A 525 65.70 -25.98 35.24
C PRO A 525 65.50 -24.44 35.35
N CYS A 526 64.77 -24.00 36.38
CA CYS A 526 64.44 -22.59 36.62
C CYS A 526 65.70 -21.80 37.08
N GLN A 527 65.91 -20.54 36.64
CA GLN A 527 67.19 -19.83 36.89
C GLN A 527 67.46 -19.64 38.39
N ASN A 528 66.42 -19.50 39.19
CA ASN A 528 66.57 -19.35 40.63
C ASN A 528 67.05 -20.65 41.30
N CYS A 529 66.69 -21.82 40.77
CA CYS A 529 67.25 -23.10 41.23
C CYS A 529 68.70 -23.28 40.75
N VAL A 530 69.00 -22.90 39.50
CA VAL A 530 70.37 -22.96 38.95
C VAL A 530 71.34 -22.08 39.74
N LYS A 531 70.94 -20.83 40.04
CA LYS A 531 71.78 -19.88 40.78
C LYS A 531 72.11 -20.31 42.21
N ASN A 532 71.24 -21.11 42.82
CA ASN A 532 71.42 -21.61 44.19
C ASN A 532 71.93 -23.06 44.24
N GLY A 533 72.28 -23.68 43.10
CA GLY A 533 72.80 -25.05 43.04
C GLY A 533 71.78 -26.14 43.41
N LEU A 534 70.48 -25.90 43.19
CA LEU A 534 69.39 -26.78 43.63
C LEU A 534 68.75 -27.55 42.46
N SER A 535 68.35 -28.80 42.70
CA SER A 535 67.65 -29.63 41.70
C SER A 535 66.21 -29.13 41.46
N CYS A 536 65.87 -28.86 40.21
CA CYS A 536 64.57 -28.35 39.77
C CYS A 536 63.72 -29.52 39.22
N GLY A 537 62.55 -29.76 39.80
CA GLY A 537 61.66 -30.84 39.34
C GLY A 537 60.23 -30.70 39.90
N SER A 538 59.23 -31.01 39.07
CA SER A 538 57.81 -30.97 39.43
C SER A 538 57.41 -32.25 40.18
N ALA A 539 57.26 -32.16 41.50
CA ALA A 539 56.65 -33.23 42.29
C ALA A 539 55.14 -33.31 41.96
N GLY A 540 54.76 -34.38 41.25
CA GLY A 540 53.37 -34.80 41.11
C GLY A 540 52.88 -35.43 42.41
N ALA A 541 51.77 -34.93 42.95
CA ALA A 541 51.04 -35.61 44.00
C ALA A 541 49.54 -35.31 43.86
N SER A 542 48.79 -36.38 43.62
CA SER A 542 47.38 -36.55 43.97
C SER A 542 47.17 -36.13 45.43
N ALA A 543 46.30 -35.16 45.67
CA ALA A 543 45.76 -34.88 46.99
C ALA A 543 44.33 -34.36 46.83
N ALA A 544 43.41 -35.09 47.46
CA ALA A 544 41.99 -34.83 47.53
C ALA A 544 41.67 -33.37 47.83
N PHE A 545 40.84 -32.75 46.99
CA PHE A 545 40.15 -31.52 47.36
C PHE A 545 38.78 -31.86 47.90
N GLN A 546 38.64 -31.74 49.22
CA GLN A 546 37.37 -31.53 49.88
C GLN A 546 36.62 -30.37 49.21
N ALA A 547 35.32 -30.58 49.00
CA ALA A 547 34.38 -29.58 48.53
C ALA A 547 34.53 -28.28 49.32
N ARG A 548 35.02 -27.23 48.66
CA ARG A 548 34.72 -25.85 49.06
C ARG A 548 33.54 -25.39 48.23
N VAL A 549 32.47 -25.05 48.94
CA VAL A 549 31.26 -24.42 48.44
C VAL A 549 31.66 -23.27 47.51
N HIS A 550 31.43 -23.44 46.20
CA HIS A 550 31.40 -22.31 45.29
C HIS A 550 30.17 -21.49 45.67
N VAL A 551 30.39 -20.36 46.34
CA VAL A 551 29.44 -19.25 46.31
C VAL A 551 29.24 -18.94 44.83
N PHE A 552 28.03 -19.20 44.34
CA PHE A 552 27.61 -18.81 42.99
C PHE A 552 27.79 -17.29 42.87
N SER A 553 28.90 -16.82 42.30
CA SER A 553 28.97 -15.49 41.72
C SER A 553 28.06 -15.51 40.50
N MET A 554 26.79 -15.17 40.70
CA MET A 554 25.91 -14.80 39.60
C MET A 554 26.58 -13.63 38.88
N ARG A 555 27.23 -13.90 37.75
CA ARG A 555 27.72 -12.85 36.85
C ARG A 555 26.50 -12.04 36.41
N GLN A 556 26.23 -10.95 37.13
CA GLN A 556 25.15 -10.04 36.79
C GLN A 556 25.36 -9.57 35.35
N LYS A 557 24.35 -9.79 34.52
CA LYS A 557 24.37 -9.44 33.10
C LYS A 557 24.27 -7.91 32.96
N PRO A 558 24.88 -7.32 31.93
CA PRO A 558 24.66 -5.91 31.61
C PRO A 558 23.17 -5.66 31.33
N CYS A 559 22.69 -4.44 31.56
CA CYS A 559 21.32 -4.06 31.20
C CYS A 559 21.11 -4.13 29.68
N ASP A 560 19.85 -4.29 29.27
CA ASP A 560 19.52 -4.50 27.86
C ASP A 560 19.95 -3.32 26.98
N MET A 561 19.87 -2.09 27.51
CA MET A 561 20.32 -0.87 26.81
C MET A 561 21.83 -0.83 26.57
N CYS A 562 22.65 -1.10 27.59
CA CYS A 562 24.10 -1.16 27.41
C CYS A 562 24.52 -2.34 26.52
N ARG A 563 23.78 -3.45 26.58
CA ARG A 563 23.99 -4.60 25.71
C ARG A 563 23.72 -4.28 24.24
N ARG A 564 22.59 -3.63 23.91
CA ARG A 564 22.25 -3.19 22.54
C ARG A 564 23.31 -2.26 21.96
N ARG A 565 23.78 -1.31 22.76
CA ARG A 565 24.78 -0.33 22.34
C ARG A 565 26.22 -0.87 22.33
N ARG A 566 26.44 -2.14 22.70
CA ARG A 566 27.76 -2.77 22.86
C ARG A 566 28.70 -1.97 23.76
N VAL A 567 28.14 -1.29 24.78
CA VAL A 567 28.89 -0.45 25.71
C VAL A 567 28.97 -1.11 27.09
N ARG A 568 30.07 -0.86 27.82
CA ARG A 568 30.27 -1.38 29.19
C ARG A 568 29.14 -0.90 30.13
N CYS A 569 28.47 -1.83 30.79
CA CYS A 569 27.48 -1.56 31.82
C CYS A 569 28.13 -1.66 33.20
N ASP A 570 27.89 -0.67 34.05
CA ASP A 570 28.28 -0.63 35.47
C ASP A 570 27.37 -1.48 36.36
N LYS A 571 26.28 -2.02 35.80
CA LYS A 571 25.36 -2.98 36.43
C LYS A 571 24.57 -2.45 37.62
N GLY A 572 24.58 -1.13 37.86
CA GLY A 572 23.68 -0.49 38.82
C GLY A 572 22.22 -0.59 38.38
N LYS A 573 21.26 -0.64 39.32
CA LYS A 573 19.82 -0.60 39.02
C LYS A 573 19.27 0.79 39.44
N PRO A 574 19.09 1.78 38.54
CA PRO A 574 19.48 1.81 37.12
C PRO A 574 20.96 2.15 36.92
N CYS A 575 21.52 1.75 35.77
CA CYS A 575 22.94 1.84 35.44
C CYS A 575 23.34 3.31 35.22
N GLN A 576 24.56 3.73 35.61
CA GLN A 576 24.97 5.13 35.53
C GLN A 576 24.93 5.66 34.10
N ARG A 577 25.37 4.87 33.11
CA ARG A 577 25.25 5.26 31.68
C ARG A 577 23.81 5.39 31.21
N CYS A 578 22.91 4.64 31.82
CA CYS A 578 21.49 4.71 31.53
C CYS A 578 20.90 5.98 32.13
N LYS A 579 21.31 6.35 33.36
CA LYS A 579 20.96 7.62 34.00
C LYS A 579 21.48 8.82 33.22
N ASP A 580 22.77 8.84 32.91
CA ASP A 580 23.43 9.96 32.24
C ASP A 580 22.90 10.19 30.81
N GLY A 581 22.42 9.11 30.17
CA GLY A 581 21.84 9.17 28.83
C GLY A 581 20.31 9.23 28.78
N GLY A 582 19.63 9.34 29.92
CA GLY A 582 18.17 9.37 29.97
C GLY A 582 17.46 8.08 29.52
N PHE A 583 18.15 6.93 29.53
CA PHE A 583 17.62 5.65 29.07
C PHE A 583 16.99 4.85 30.21
N ARG A 584 15.84 4.21 29.95
CA ARG A 584 15.23 3.25 30.88
C ARG A 584 16.14 2.01 31.03
N CYS A 585 16.69 1.83 32.23
CA CYS A 585 17.58 0.72 32.52
C CYS A 585 16.78 -0.53 32.91
N VAL A 586 16.69 -1.49 31.99
CA VAL A 586 15.97 -2.75 32.20
C VAL A 586 16.98 -3.90 32.38
N TYR A 587 16.78 -4.68 33.44
CA TYR A 587 17.46 -5.94 33.70
C TYR A 587 16.44 -7.06 33.58
N ARG A 588 16.69 -8.08 32.75
CA ARG A 588 15.86 -9.29 32.72
C ARG A 588 15.93 -9.99 34.09
N GLU A 589 14.83 -9.99 34.82
CA GLU A 589 14.62 -10.88 35.95
C GLU A 589 14.09 -12.20 35.40
N TYR A 590 14.95 -13.21 35.32
CA TYR A 590 14.48 -14.57 35.09
C TYR A 590 13.83 -15.02 36.40
N LEU A 591 12.50 -15.07 36.43
CA LEU A 591 11.76 -15.81 37.44
C LEU A 591 12.32 -17.24 37.45
N ARG A 592 12.98 -17.61 38.56
CA ARG A 592 13.32 -19.00 38.84
C ARG A 592 12.07 -19.66 39.40
N SER A 593 11.33 -20.36 38.55
CA SER A 593 10.40 -21.43 38.90
C SER A 593 9.91 -22.07 37.61
#